data_AF-A0A0L8H7K4-F1
#
_entry.id   AF-A0A0L8H7K4-F1
#
_cell.length_a   1.000
_cell.length_b   1.000
_cell.length_c   1.000
_cell.angle_alpha   90.00
_cell.angle_beta   90.00
_cell.angle_gamma   90.00
#
_symmetry.space_group_name_H-M   'P 1'
#
loop_
_entity.id
_entity.type
_entity.pdbx_description
1 polymer ?
#
loop_
_entity_poly.entity_id
_entity_poly.type
_entity_poly.pdbx_seq_one_letter_code
_entity_poly.pdbx_strand_id
1 'polypeptide(L)'
;MCRLPDCRCPGINIPGGHASSETPQIVMLTFDDAINEKNINYYHYLFGREKQSNLHNPNGCPIKSTFFITDVDNSYTLTNEIYQQGHEIASHTMTHKYPIEYWKNLSYTEYEKEVKGVLRNLGYAWDSSMLTGSLEYNSDPPVWPFTLNYPPEKKYCSSGTRPNKPFPVFWEVPLIRFYGNEGKPCAMGGMCSQPESVLNISAYLWKNFQRHYNTNKAPFGIFIHSYWFDKDMKN
;
A
#
# COMPACT_ATOMS: atom_id res chain seq x y z
N MET A 1 6.05 24.49 12.54
CA MET A 1 5.82 24.76 11.10
C MET A 1 6.12 23.48 10.34
N CYS A 2 5.25 23.03 9.43
CA CYS A 2 5.42 21.77 8.69
C CYS A 2 5.93 22.05 7.27
N ARG A 3 7.12 21.56 6.93
CA ARG A 3 7.77 21.80 5.63
C ARG A 3 8.56 20.57 5.19
N LEU A 4 8.59 20.34 3.88
CA LEU A 4 9.43 19.32 3.26
C LEU A 4 10.92 19.61 3.50
N PRO A 5 11.79 18.58 3.55
CA PRO A 5 11.47 17.16 3.39
C PRO A 5 10.96 16.47 4.66
N ASP A 6 11.07 17.09 5.83
CA ASP A 6 10.86 16.40 7.12
C ASP A 6 9.40 16.37 7.59
N CYS A 7 8.54 17.20 6.99
CA CYS A 7 7.14 17.29 7.39
C CYS A 7 6.24 17.62 6.22
N ARG A 8 5.13 16.89 6.14
CA ARG A 8 4.02 17.17 5.23
C ARG A 8 2.70 16.88 5.92
N CYS A 9 1.78 17.85 5.91
CA CYS A 9 0.43 17.65 6.44
C CYS A 9 -0.40 16.75 5.50
N PRO A 10 -1.36 15.96 6.04
CA PRO A 10 -2.31 15.21 5.23
C PRO A 10 -3.11 16.12 4.28
N GLY A 11 -3.33 15.68 3.04
CA GLY A 11 -4.17 16.40 2.11
C GLY A 11 -4.02 15.98 0.64
N ILE A 12 -4.78 16.67 -0.21
CA ILE A 12 -4.91 16.36 -1.65
C ILE A 12 -3.97 17.19 -2.53
N ASN A 13 -3.32 18.21 -1.97
CA ASN A 13 -2.46 19.11 -2.74
C ASN A 13 -1.19 18.39 -3.17
N ILE A 14 -0.81 18.50 -4.44
CA ILE A 14 0.42 17.89 -4.97
C ILE A 14 1.64 18.45 -4.20
N PRO A 15 2.56 17.58 -3.72
CA PRO A 15 3.78 18.03 -3.04
C PRO A 15 4.57 19.02 -3.89
N GLY A 16 5.16 20.04 -3.27
CA GLY A 16 5.93 21.08 -3.97
C GLY A 16 5.09 22.10 -4.76
N GLY A 17 3.77 21.92 -4.86
CA GLY A 17 2.90 22.86 -5.58
C GLY A 17 2.92 22.73 -7.10
N HIS A 18 3.39 21.59 -7.63
CA HIS A 18 3.41 21.31 -9.07
C HIS A 18 2.01 21.18 -9.66
N ALA A 19 1.90 21.43 -10.97
CA ALA A 19 0.69 21.15 -11.72
C ALA A 19 0.49 19.63 -11.90
N SER A 20 -0.77 19.18 -11.96
CA SER A 20 -1.09 17.77 -12.22
C SER A 20 -0.53 17.29 -13.56
N SER A 21 -0.47 18.15 -14.58
CA SER A 21 0.14 17.84 -15.88
C SER A 21 1.65 17.52 -15.81
N GLU A 22 2.35 18.10 -14.84
CA GLU A 22 3.80 17.93 -14.63
C GLU A 22 4.13 16.80 -13.63
N THR A 23 3.11 16.31 -12.94
CA THR A 23 3.28 15.29 -11.89
C THR A 23 3.24 13.89 -12.51
N PRO A 24 4.21 13.00 -12.22
CA PRO A 24 4.12 11.61 -12.65
C PRO A 24 3.04 10.88 -11.85
N GLN A 25 2.26 10.03 -12.51
CA GLN A 25 1.39 9.10 -11.80
C GLN A 25 2.24 7.93 -11.30
N ILE A 26 2.38 7.84 -9.98
CA ILE A 26 3.04 6.70 -9.33
C ILE A 26 2.01 5.58 -9.16
N VAL A 27 2.40 4.35 -9.48
CA VAL A 27 1.64 3.13 -9.16
C VAL A 27 2.46 2.32 -8.17
N MET A 28 1.90 2.02 -7.01
CA MET A 28 2.54 1.21 -5.96
C MET A 28 1.92 -0.18 -5.97
N LEU A 29 2.57 -1.14 -6.60
CA LEU A 29 2.17 -2.54 -6.50
C LEU A 29 2.76 -3.12 -5.22
N THR A 30 1.93 -3.76 -4.39
CA THR A 30 2.39 -4.41 -3.16
C THR A 30 1.86 -5.83 -3.03
N PHE A 31 2.65 -6.68 -2.40
CA PHE A 31 2.27 -8.04 -2.04
C PHE A 31 2.43 -8.24 -0.55
N ASP A 32 1.36 -8.66 0.09
CA ASP A 32 1.35 -8.98 1.52
C ASP A 32 1.56 -10.48 1.71
N ASP A 33 2.03 -10.86 2.90
CA ASP A 33 2.35 -12.21 3.37
C ASP A 33 3.69 -12.81 2.91
N ALA A 34 3.88 -14.10 3.18
CA ALA A 34 5.12 -14.83 2.97
C ALA A 34 5.46 -15.01 1.49
N ILE A 35 6.75 -14.95 1.17
CA ILE A 35 7.29 -15.46 -0.10
C ILE A 35 7.73 -16.91 0.12
N ASN A 36 7.18 -17.83 -0.66
CA ASN A 36 7.55 -19.25 -0.61
C ASN A 36 7.43 -19.92 -1.98
N GLU A 37 7.71 -21.22 -2.02
CA GLU A 37 7.68 -22.02 -3.24
C GLU A 37 6.31 -22.01 -3.94
N LYS A 38 5.23 -21.74 -3.20
CA LYS A 38 3.89 -21.71 -3.77
C LYS A 38 3.62 -20.46 -4.61
N ASN A 39 4.24 -19.32 -4.28
CA ASN A 39 3.97 -18.05 -4.95
C ASN A 39 5.14 -17.45 -5.75
N ILE A 40 6.37 -17.93 -5.54
CA ILE A 40 7.56 -17.36 -6.19
C ILE A 40 7.50 -17.37 -7.72
N ASN A 41 6.90 -18.42 -8.31
CA ASN A 41 6.77 -18.51 -9.76
C ASN A 41 5.91 -17.40 -10.36
N TYR A 42 4.93 -16.87 -9.61
CA TYR A 42 4.14 -15.71 -10.03
C TYR A 42 4.97 -14.44 -10.07
N TYR A 43 5.82 -14.23 -9.06
CA TYR A 43 6.70 -13.07 -9.03
C TYR A 43 7.74 -13.13 -10.14
N HIS A 44 8.30 -14.30 -10.43
CA HIS A 44 9.20 -14.50 -11.58
C HIS A 44 8.51 -14.28 -12.92
N TYR A 45 7.24 -14.68 -13.04
CA TYR A 45 6.46 -14.42 -14.25
C TYR A 45 6.22 -12.91 -14.44
N LEU A 46 5.86 -12.19 -13.38
CA LEU A 46 5.52 -10.78 -13.44
C LEU A 46 6.74 -9.87 -13.61
N PHE A 47 7.82 -10.15 -12.89
CA PHE A 47 9.00 -9.29 -12.82
C PHE A 47 10.20 -9.82 -13.61
N GLY A 48 10.12 -11.05 -14.14
CA GLY A 48 11.25 -11.75 -14.72
C GLY A 48 12.18 -12.34 -13.65
N ARG A 49 13.25 -13.01 -14.09
CA ARG A 49 14.39 -13.39 -13.25
C ARG A 49 15.60 -12.52 -13.59
N GLU A 50 16.52 -12.34 -12.64
CA GLU A 50 17.83 -11.70 -12.88
C GLU A 50 17.76 -10.34 -13.61
N LYS A 51 16.75 -9.51 -13.28
CA LYS A 51 16.48 -8.18 -13.88
C LYS A 51 16.02 -8.21 -15.34
N GLN A 52 15.64 -9.36 -15.89
CA GLN A 52 15.11 -9.52 -17.25
C GLN A 52 13.60 -9.27 -17.33
N SER A 53 13.11 -8.22 -16.65
CA SER A 53 11.68 -7.87 -16.74
C SER A 53 11.36 -7.37 -18.15
N ASN A 54 10.22 -7.78 -18.71
CA ASN A 54 9.70 -7.16 -19.94
C ASN A 54 8.92 -5.86 -19.64
N LEU A 55 8.66 -5.56 -18.37
CA LEU A 55 7.89 -4.40 -17.93
C LEU A 55 8.84 -3.31 -17.45
N HIS A 56 8.83 -2.18 -18.14
CA HIS A 56 9.70 -1.05 -17.86
C HIS A 56 8.88 0.22 -17.60
N ASN A 57 9.38 1.05 -16.69
CA ASN A 57 8.93 2.42 -16.51
C ASN A 57 9.34 3.29 -17.72
N PRO A 58 8.73 4.48 -17.90
CA PRO A 58 9.08 5.41 -18.98
C PRO A 58 10.57 5.83 -19.03
N ASN A 59 11.30 5.68 -17.92
CA ASN A 59 12.73 5.94 -17.84
C ASN A 59 13.60 4.76 -18.29
N GLY A 60 13.00 3.65 -18.76
CA GLY A 60 13.71 2.44 -19.20
C GLY A 60 14.16 1.52 -18.06
N CYS A 61 13.90 1.85 -16.79
CA CYS A 61 14.18 0.95 -15.67
C CYS A 61 13.08 -0.12 -15.53
N PRO A 62 13.42 -1.37 -15.17
CA PRO A 62 12.42 -2.38 -14.83
C PRO A 62 11.46 -1.88 -13.74
N ILE A 63 10.18 -2.24 -13.83
CA ILE A 63 9.22 -1.92 -12.76
C ILE A 63 9.64 -2.58 -11.43
N LYS A 64 9.26 -1.96 -10.32
CA LYS A 64 9.53 -2.44 -8.96
C LYS A 64 8.23 -2.53 -8.17
N SER A 65 8.30 -3.26 -7.07
CA SER A 65 7.18 -3.59 -6.19
C SER A 65 7.69 -3.60 -4.76
N THR A 66 6.78 -3.44 -3.80
CA THR A 66 7.06 -3.57 -2.37
C THR A 66 6.44 -4.85 -1.85
N PHE A 67 7.17 -5.61 -1.04
CA PHE A 67 6.68 -6.85 -0.43
C PHE A 67 6.61 -6.68 1.08
N PHE A 68 5.41 -6.76 1.64
CA PHE A 68 5.18 -6.73 3.08
C PHE A 68 5.21 -8.17 3.61
N ILE A 69 6.36 -8.57 4.17
CA ILE A 69 6.65 -9.96 4.53
C ILE A 69 6.32 -10.27 5.98
N THR A 70 5.58 -11.36 6.19
CA THR A 70 5.43 -12.01 7.50
C THR A 70 6.47 -13.11 7.69
N ASP A 71 6.81 -13.48 8.92
CA ASP A 71 7.78 -14.56 9.20
C ASP A 71 7.18 -15.95 8.96
N VAL A 72 5.90 -16.13 9.32
CA VAL A 72 5.21 -17.42 9.19
C VAL A 72 5.19 -17.86 7.73
N ASP A 73 5.68 -19.07 7.46
CA ASP A 73 5.78 -19.70 6.13
C ASP A 73 6.67 -18.97 5.10
N ASN A 74 7.52 -18.03 5.53
CA ASN A 74 8.39 -17.27 4.64
C ASN A 74 9.75 -17.95 4.40
N SER A 75 10.17 -17.96 3.14
CA SER A 75 11.52 -18.31 2.75
C SER A 75 12.39 -17.05 2.65
N TYR A 76 13.27 -16.87 3.63
CA TYR A 76 14.24 -15.77 3.62
C TYR A 76 15.22 -15.86 2.45
N THR A 77 15.50 -17.07 1.93
CA THR A 77 16.30 -17.26 0.72
C THR A 77 15.62 -16.63 -0.49
N LEU A 78 14.32 -16.91 -0.69
CA LEU A 78 13.54 -16.35 -1.79
C LEU A 78 13.27 -14.85 -1.58
N THR A 79 13.06 -14.42 -0.33
CA THR A 79 12.95 -12.99 0.01
C THR A 79 14.21 -12.23 -0.38
N ASN A 80 15.39 -12.78 -0.05
CA ASN A 80 16.67 -12.19 -0.42
C ASN A 80 16.87 -12.19 -1.95
N GLU A 81 16.38 -13.20 -2.67
CA GLU A 81 16.38 -13.20 -4.14
C GLU A 81 15.57 -12.01 -4.69
N ILE A 82 14.33 -11.82 -4.22
CA ILE A 82 13.45 -10.70 -4.62
C ILE A 82 14.09 -9.35 -4.27
N TYR A 83 14.72 -9.23 -3.10
CA TYR A 83 15.49 -8.05 -2.72
C TYR A 83 16.67 -7.78 -3.68
N GLN A 84 17.44 -8.80 -4.05
CA GLN A 84 18.56 -8.66 -5.00
C GLN A 84 18.12 -8.25 -6.41
N GLN A 85 16.87 -8.53 -6.78
CA GLN A 85 16.25 -8.02 -8.00
C GLN A 85 15.86 -6.54 -7.92
N GLY A 86 15.98 -5.91 -6.74
CA GLY A 86 15.79 -4.49 -6.49
C GLY A 86 14.38 -4.11 -6.01
N HIS A 87 13.56 -5.10 -5.64
CA HIS A 87 12.26 -4.85 -5.00
C HIS A 87 12.45 -4.42 -3.55
N GLU A 88 11.49 -3.67 -3.01
CA GLU A 88 11.49 -3.26 -1.61
C GLU A 88 10.94 -4.39 -0.74
N ILE A 89 11.57 -4.64 0.40
CA ILE A 89 11.09 -5.57 1.43
C ILE A 89 10.71 -4.76 2.67
N ALA A 90 9.47 -4.88 3.11
CA ALA A 90 8.88 -4.26 4.28
C ALA A 90 8.32 -5.34 5.23
N SER A 91 8.05 -4.98 6.49
CA SER A 91 7.53 -5.94 7.48
C SER A 91 6.00 -5.97 7.50
N HIS A 92 5.44 -7.16 7.62
CA HIS A 92 4.02 -7.42 7.83
C HIS A 92 3.76 -8.19 9.13
N THR A 93 4.42 -7.76 10.21
CA THR A 93 4.48 -8.44 11.51
C THR A 93 5.22 -9.78 11.45
N MET A 94 5.54 -10.35 12.61
CA MET A 94 6.11 -11.70 12.65
C MET A 94 5.03 -12.78 12.59
N THR A 95 3.94 -12.60 13.33
CA THR A 95 2.97 -13.67 13.60
C THR A 95 1.75 -13.64 12.71
N HIS A 96 1.55 -12.55 11.95
CA HIS A 96 0.32 -12.29 11.21
C HIS A 96 -0.93 -12.58 12.08
N LYS A 97 -0.93 -12.02 13.29
CA LYS A 97 -1.81 -12.48 14.39
C LYS A 97 -3.29 -12.42 14.01
N TYR A 98 -3.94 -13.57 14.11
CA TYR A 98 -5.40 -13.72 14.04
C TYR A 98 -6.02 -13.82 15.45
N PRO A 99 -7.28 -13.39 15.64
CA PRO A 99 -8.16 -12.79 14.64
C PRO A 99 -7.85 -11.29 14.41
N ILE A 100 -8.24 -10.72 13.26
CA ILE A 100 -7.90 -9.34 12.87
C ILE A 100 -8.46 -8.28 13.85
N GLU A 101 -9.50 -8.63 14.60
CA GLU A 101 -10.09 -7.84 15.67
C GLU A 101 -9.06 -7.46 16.73
N TYR A 102 -8.03 -8.28 16.94
CA TYR A 102 -6.92 -7.94 17.82
C TYR A 102 -6.27 -6.61 17.41
N TRP A 103 -5.91 -6.48 16.13
CA TRP A 103 -5.27 -5.28 15.58
C TRP A 103 -6.23 -4.10 15.51
N LYS A 104 -7.50 -4.35 15.15
CA LYS A 104 -8.53 -3.30 15.05
C LYS A 104 -8.88 -2.67 16.40
N ASN A 105 -8.82 -3.46 17.47
CA ASN A 105 -9.28 -3.07 18.80
C ASN A 105 -8.11 -2.81 19.78
N LEU A 106 -6.88 -2.69 19.30
CA LEU A 106 -5.74 -2.33 20.14
C LEU A 106 -6.05 -1.07 20.94
N SER A 107 -5.76 -1.08 22.24
CA SER A 107 -5.79 0.15 23.01
C SER A 107 -4.78 1.14 22.44
N TYR A 108 -5.01 2.44 22.66
CA TYR A 108 -4.06 3.45 22.20
C TYR A 108 -2.65 3.23 22.77
N THR A 109 -2.54 2.74 24.01
CA THR A 109 -1.26 2.45 24.65
C THR A 109 -0.51 1.32 23.95
N GLU A 110 -1.21 0.26 23.53
CA GLU A 110 -0.62 -0.84 22.76
C GLU A 110 -0.19 -0.37 21.38
N TYR A 111 -1.07 0.35 20.66
CA TYR A 111 -0.74 0.96 19.37
C TYR A 111 0.49 1.87 19.47
N GLU A 112 0.54 2.76 20.46
CA GLU A 112 1.68 3.67 20.68
C GLU A 112 2.97 2.89 20.97
N LYS A 113 2.89 1.77 21.67
CA LYS A 113 4.05 0.91 21.94
C LYS A 113 4.57 0.27 20.65
N GLU A 114 3.68 -0.23 19.79
CA GLU A 114 4.04 -0.81 18.48
C GLU A 114 4.71 0.24 17.59
N VAL A 115 4.08 1.40 17.38
CA VAL A 115 4.62 2.47 16.54
C VAL A 115 5.97 2.98 17.06
N LYS A 116 6.13 3.12 18.38
CA LYS A 116 7.43 3.50 18.96
C LYS A 116 8.50 2.43 18.77
N GLY A 117 8.14 1.15 18.86
CA GLY A 117 9.05 0.05 18.58
C GLY A 117 9.57 0.12 17.15
N VAL A 118 8.66 0.26 16.19
CA VAL A 118 8.97 0.38 14.76
C VAL A 118 9.81 1.62 14.46
N LEU A 119 9.41 2.79 14.96
CA LEU A 119 10.10 4.06 14.65
C LEU A 119 11.46 4.18 15.36
N ARG A 120 11.52 3.90 16.67
CA ARG A 120 12.72 4.20 17.48
C ARG A 120 13.70 3.05 17.57
N ASN A 121 13.21 1.81 17.62
CA ASN A 121 14.09 0.66 17.81
C ASN A 121 14.50 0.05 16.47
N LEU A 122 13.63 0.08 15.47
CA LEU A 122 13.88 -0.52 14.15
C LEU A 122 14.20 0.51 13.06
N GLY A 123 13.91 1.80 13.28
CA GLY A 123 14.29 2.88 12.38
C GLY A 123 13.49 2.92 11.06
N TYR A 124 12.23 2.49 11.07
CA TYR A 124 11.41 2.48 9.86
C TYR A 124 11.06 3.90 9.42
N ALA A 125 11.09 4.12 8.11
CA ALA A 125 10.83 5.44 7.53
C ALA A 125 9.33 5.73 7.34
N TRP A 126 8.53 4.70 7.07
CA TRP A 126 7.11 4.86 6.72
C TRP A 126 6.25 3.67 7.16
N ASP A 127 4.95 3.92 7.28
CA ASP A 127 3.85 2.97 7.45
C ASP A 127 2.87 3.09 6.27
N SER A 128 2.11 2.04 6.01
CA SER A 128 1.02 2.02 5.02
C SER A 128 -0.13 1.17 5.52
N SER A 129 -0.70 1.61 6.64
CA SER A 129 -1.79 0.92 7.31
C SER A 129 -3.03 1.81 7.48
N MET A 130 -2.94 3.13 7.23
CA MET A 130 -4.07 4.05 7.41
C MET A 130 -4.94 4.12 6.16
N LEU A 131 -6.19 3.69 6.34
CA LEU A 131 -7.20 3.68 5.29
C LEU A 131 -7.85 5.05 5.08
N THR A 132 -7.82 5.54 3.84
CA THR A 132 -8.40 6.83 3.43
C THR A 132 -9.44 6.67 2.30
N GLY A 133 -10.27 7.70 2.10
CA GLY A 133 -11.35 7.70 1.11
C GLY A 133 -12.73 7.47 1.73
N SER A 134 -13.76 7.99 1.05
CA SER A 134 -15.14 7.95 1.52
C SER A 134 -15.74 6.54 1.44
N LEU A 135 -16.60 6.22 2.41
CA LEU A 135 -17.39 4.98 2.41
C LEU A 135 -18.65 5.07 1.54
N GLU A 136 -19.04 6.28 1.13
CA GLU A 136 -20.32 6.56 0.52
C GLU A 136 -20.19 6.95 -0.96
N TYR A 137 -19.07 7.57 -1.33
CA TYR A 137 -18.82 8.12 -2.66
C TYR A 137 -17.35 7.97 -3.06
N ASN A 138 -17.06 8.10 -4.35
CA ASN A 138 -15.73 7.89 -4.94
C ASN A 138 -15.20 9.12 -5.70
N SER A 139 -15.87 10.26 -5.55
CA SER A 139 -15.56 11.54 -6.21
C SER A 139 -14.42 12.32 -5.56
N ASP A 140 -14.07 12.00 -4.31
CA ASP A 140 -12.99 12.69 -3.61
C ASP A 140 -11.64 12.45 -4.26
N PRO A 141 -10.83 13.51 -4.45
CA PRO A 141 -9.45 13.37 -4.83
C PRO A 141 -8.67 12.52 -3.81
N PRO A 142 -7.83 11.57 -4.26
CA PRO A 142 -7.00 10.75 -3.40
C PRO A 142 -6.03 11.55 -2.51
N VAL A 143 -5.67 11.01 -1.34
CA VAL A 143 -4.78 11.69 -0.38
C VAL A 143 -3.32 11.38 -0.70
N TRP A 144 -2.45 12.40 -0.72
CA TRP A 144 -1.01 12.21 -0.87
C TRP A 144 -0.36 11.78 0.46
N PRO A 145 0.77 11.04 0.43
CA PRO A 145 1.55 10.72 1.62
C PRO A 145 1.82 11.93 2.52
N PHE A 146 1.86 11.67 3.82
CA PHE A 146 2.00 12.69 4.85
C PHE A 146 2.79 12.18 6.03
N THR A 147 3.29 13.09 6.87
CA THR A 147 4.02 12.74 8.10
C THR A 147 3.12 12.83 9.32
N LEU A 148 3.38 12.01 10.33
CA LEU A 148 2.66 11.99 11.60
C LEU A 148 3.18 13.02 12.63
N ASN A 149 3.80 14.12 12.18
CA ASN A 149 4.16 15.26 13.02
C ASN A 149 2.95 15.89 13.74
N TYR A 150 1.75 15.67 13.20
CA TYR A 150 0.49 16.05 13.82
C TYR A 150 -0.50 14.87 13.76
N PRO A 151 -1.33 14.65 14.79
CA PRO A 151 -2.36 13.63 14.74
C PRO A 151 -3.30 13.82 13.53
N PRO A 152 -3.50 12.81 12.69
CA PRO A 152 -4.36 12.92 11.52
C PRO A 152 -5.85 12.99 11.93
N GLU A 153 -6.68 13.68 11.16
CA GLU A 153 -8.14 13.63 11.29
C GLU A 153 -8.71 12.25 10.93
N LYS A 154 -9.95 11.95 11.36
CA LYS A 154 -10.62 10.66 11.10
C LYS A 154 -10.71 10.30 9.60
N LYS A 155 -10.86 11.29 8.71
CA LYS A 155 -10.91 11.06 7.25
C LYS A 155 -9.60 10.52 6.67
N TYR A 156 -8.46 10.74 7.34
CA TYR A 156 -7.14 10.26 6.93
C TYR A 156 -6.73 8.95 7.63
N CYS A 157 -7.55 8.46 8.56
CA CYS A 157 -7.35 7.20 9.26
C CYS A 157 -8.74 6.69 9.68
N SER A 158 -9.43 6.05 8.73
CA SER A 158 -10.85 5.70 8.82
C SER A 158 -11.12 4.31 9.43
N SER A 159 -10.08 3.59 9.83
CA SER A 159 -10.16 2.25 10.41
C SER A 159 -9.14 2.09 11.54
N GLY A 160 -9.45 1.22 12.51
CA GLY A 160 -8.56 0.88 13.63
C GLY A 160 -8.27 2.04 14.59
N THR A 161 -7.21 1.85 15.38
CA THR A 161 -6.74 2.81 16.38
C THR A 161 -5.91 3.91 15.73
N ARG A 162 -6.39 5.14 15.80
CA ARG A 162 -5.77 6.32 15.18
C ARG A 162 -4.72 6.97 16.11
N PRO A 163 -3.58 7.45 15.59
CA PRO A 163 -2.67 8.30 16.35
C PRO A 163 -3.38 9.50 16.97
N ASN A 164 -3.23 9.70 18.27
CA ASN A 164 -3.66 10.92 18.97
C ASN A 164 -2.49 11.75 19.50
N LYS A 165 -1.26 11.24 19.39
CA LYS A 165 0.00 11.94 19.65
C LYS A 165 0.83 12.06 18.37
N PRO A 166 1.70 13.08 18.28
CA PRO A 166 2.69 13.17 17.22
C PRO A 166 3.70 12.02 17.22
N PHE A 167 4.01 11.53 16.02
CA PHE A 167 5.17 10.70 15.70
C PHE A 167 5.98 11.42 14.61
N PRO A 168 6.84 12.40 14.98
CA PRO A 168 7.53 13.25 14.01
C PRO A 168 8.38 12.45 13.03
N VAL A 169 8.40 12.90 11.77
CA VAL A 169 9.22 12.35 10.66
C VAL A 169 8.79 10.93 10.21
N PHE A 170 7.85 10.29 10.91
CA PHE A 170 7.28 9.02 10.47
C PHE A 170 6.24 9.26 9.38
N TRP A 171 6.47 8.69 8.20
CA TRP A 171 5.59 8.85 7.05
C TRP A 171 4.45 7.85 7.04
N GLU A 172 3.29 8.30 6.63
CA GLU A 172 2.17 7.47 6.22
C GLU A 172 2.05 7.54 4.70
N VAL A 173 2.14 6.38 4.05
CA VAL A 173 1.73 6.17 2.66
C VAL A 173 0.33 5.58 2.70
N PRO A 174 -0.73 6.38 2.52
CA PRO A 174 -2.07 5.96 2.85
C PRO A 174 -2.57 4.81 1.95
N LEU A 175 -3.25 3.86 2.57
CA LEU A 175 -4.08 2.89 1.84
C LEU A 175 -5.32 3.64 1.31
N ILE A 176 -5.36 3.91 0.01
CA ILE A 176 -6.49 4.61 -0.61
C ILE A 176 -7.50 3.59 -1.10
N ARG A 177 -8.76 3.74 -0.67
CA ARG A 177 -9.85 2.82 -1.02
C ARG A 177 -10.00 2.61 -2.54
N PHE A 178 -10.20 1.35 -2.89
CA PHE A 178 -10.76 0.95 -4.17
C PHE A 178 -12.28 1.01 -4.12
N TYR A 179 -12.88 1.15 -5.29
CA TYR A 179 -14.34 1.09 -5.46
C TYR A 179 -14.67 0.04 -6.51
N GLY A 180 -15.39 -0.99 -6.08
CA GLY A 180 -15.80 -2.13 -6.91
C GLY A 180 -17.06 -1.85 -7.73
N ASN A 181 -17.74 -2.92 -8.11
CA ASN A 181 -19.05 -2.84 -8.75
C ASN A 181 -20.04 -2.08 -7.86
N GLU A 182 -20.95 -1.32 -8.50
CA GLU A 182 -21.93 -0.45 -7.82
C GLU A 182 -21.31 0.67 -6.96
N GLY A 183 -20.00 0.89 -7.03
CA GLY A 183 -19.32 1.93 -6.26
C GLY A 183 -19.05 1.57 -4.80
N LYS A 184 -19.15 0.29 -4.41
CA LYS A 184 -18.87 -0.15 -3.04
C LYS A 184 -17.38 -0.05 -2.71
N PRO A 185 -16.99 0.57 -1.58
CA PRO A 185 -15.59 0.74 -1.20
C PRO A 185 -14.97 -0.54 -0.64
N CYS A 186 -13.67 -0.74 -0.85
CA CYS A 186 -12.87 -1.76 -0.18
C CYS A 186 -11.47 -1.23 0.16
N ALA A 187 -10.81 -1.87 1.12
CA ALA A 187 -9.48 -1.44 1.59
C ALA A 187 -8.35 -1.86 0.64
N MET A 188 -8.45 -3.06 0.06
CA MET A 188 -7.47 -3.66 -0.84
C MET A 188 -8.13 -4.02 -2.15
N GLY A 189 -7.38 -3.93 -3.26
CA GLY A 189 -7.92 -4.20 -4.60
C GLY A 189 -8.55 -5.59 -4.71
N GLY A 190 -7.96 -6.58 -4.03
CA GLY A 190 -8.42 -7.97 -3.97
C GLY A 190 -9.67 -8.22 -3.10
N MET A 191 -10.10 -7.27 -2.26
CA MET A 191 -11.23 -7.44 -1.34
C MET A 191 -12.56 -6.86 -1.86
N CYS A 192 -12.54 -6.10 -2.95
CA CYS A 192 -13.77 -5.60 -3.55
C CYS A 192 -14.58 -6.74 -4.18
N SER A 193 -15.91 -6.55 -4.27
CA SER A 193 -16.73 -7.34 -5.18
C SER A 193 -16.20 -7.12 -6.60
N GLN A 194 -15.59 -8.16 -7.14
CA GLN A 194 -14.94 -8.14 -8.44
C GLN A 194 -15.82 -8.84 -9.48
N PRO A 195 -15.76 -8.38 -10.73
CA PRO A 195 -16.37 -9.09 -11.83
C PRO A 195 -15.58 -10.36 -12.19
N GLU A 196 -16.28 -11.41 -12.64
CA GLU A 196 -15.71 -12.75 -12.85
C GLU A 196 -14.76 -12.87 -14.05
N SER A 197 -14.79 -11.93 -15.00
CA SER A 197 -14.00 -11.98 -16.24
C SER A 197 -12.76 -11.09 -16.19
N VAL A 198 -11.68 -11.52 -16.85
CA VAL A 198 -10.41 -10.78 -16.95
C VAL A 198 -10.62 -9.38 -17.56
N LEU A 199 -11.45 -9.26 -18.60
CA LEU A 199 -11.78 -7.97 -19.22
C LEU A 199 -12.43 -7.00 -18.24
N ASN A 200 -13.20 -7.51 -17.29
CA ASN A 200 -13.84 -6.67 -16.30
C ASN A 200 -12.90 -6.32 -15.14
N ILE A 201 -11.91 -7.17 -14.82
CA ILE A 201 -10.85 -6.85 -13.84
C ILE A 201 -9.96 -5.72 -14.36
N SER A 202 -9.57 -5.75 -15.65
CA SER A 202 -8.77 -4.66 -16.23
C SER A 202 -9.54 -3.35 -16.24
N ALA A 203 -10.83 -3.37 -16.59
CA ALA A 203 -11.70 -2.19 -16.50
C ALA A 203 -11.84 -1.66 -15.07
N TYR A 204 -11.93 -2.55 -14.08
CA TYR A 204 -11.98 -2.20 -12.65
C TYR A 204 -10.69 -1.51 -12.17
N LEU A 205 -9.52 -2.08 -12.50
CA LEU A 205 -8.22 -1.46 -12.20
C LEU A 205 -8.08 -0.12 -12.91
N TRP A 206 -8.45 -0.06 -14.18
CA TRP A 206 -8.37 1.16 -14.99
C TRP A 206 -9.25 2.28 -14.45
N LYS A 207 -10.48 1.97 -14.04
CA LYS A 207 -11.40 2.93 -13.43
C LYS A 207 -10.83 3.51 -12.14
N ASN A 208 -10.23 2.68 -11.28
CA ASN A 208 -9.61 3.16 -10.05
C ASN A 208 -8.32 3.95 -10.33
N PHE A 209 -7.49 3.53 -11.29
CA PHE A 209 -6.33 4.30 -11.75
C PHE A 209 -6.72 5.70 -12.25
N GLN A 210 -7.77 5.79 -13.08
CA GLN A 210 -8.24 7.06 -13.64
C GLN A 210 -8.68 8.07 -12.57
N ARG A 211 -9.17 7.61 -11.40
CA ARG A 211 -9.50 8.50 -10.27
C ARG A 211 -8.27 9.24 -9.76
N HIS A 212 -7.11 8.59 -9.73
CA HIS A 212 -5.84 9.22 -9.37
C HIS A 212 -5.32 10.06 -10.53
N TYR A 213 -5.25 9.46 -11.72
CA TYR A 213 -4.62 10.06 -12.90
C TYR A 213 -5.27 11.36 -13.36
N ASN A 214 -6.61 11.42 -13.36
CA ASN A 214 -7.37 12.57 -13.85
C ASN A 214 -7.60 13.65 -12.79
N THR A 215 -7.17 13.43 -11.54
CA THR A 215 -7.32 14.42 -10.46
C THR A 215 -5.96 14.98 -10.06
N ASN A 216 -5.42 14.55 -8.93
CA ASN A 216 -4.21 15.10 -8.32
C ASN A 216 -3.00 14.15 -8.40
N LYS A 217 -3.13 13.01 -9.10
CA LYS A 217 -2.07 12.01 -9.30
C LYS A 217 -1.41 11.49 -8.02
N ALA A 218 -2.13 11.50 -6.89
CA ALA A 218 -1.62 10.83 -5.69
C ALA A 218 -1.29 9.35 -6.02
N PRO A 219 -0.29 8.74 -5.36
CA PRO A 219 0.12 7.37 -5.65
C PRO A 219 -1.08 6.41 -5.68
N PHE A 220 -1.19 5.64 -6.77
CA PHE A 220 -2.22 4.63 -6.92
C PHE A 220 -1.68 3.30 -6.39
N GLY A 221 -2.09 2.94 -5.19
CA GLY A 221 -1.72 1.65 -4.60
C GLY A 221 -2.53 0.51 -5.19
N ILE A 222 -1.91 -0.64 -5.45
CA ILE A 222 -2.54 -1.92 -5.76
C ILE A 222 -2.06 -2.88 -4.67
N PHE A 223 -2.77 -2.87 -3.54
CA PHE A 223 -2.46 -3.70 -2.37
C PHE A 223 -3.19 -5.03 -2.49
N ILE A 224 -2.44 -6.13 -2.55
CA ILE A 224 -2.98 -7.46 -2.84
C ILE A 224 -2.18 -8.55 -2.13
N HIS A 225 -2.79 -9.73 -2.03
CA HIS A 225 -2.12 -10.95 -1.61
C HIS A 225 -1.82 -11.81 -2.83
N SER A 226 -0.81 -12.66 -2.76
CA SER A 226 -0.40 -13.50 -3.90
C SER A 226 -1.50 -14.45 -4.39
N TYR A 227 -2.36 -14.95 -3.47
CA TYR A 227 -3.48 -15.83 -3.83
C TYR A 227 -4.50 -15.16 -4.76
N TRP A 228 -4.49 -13.83 -4.89
CA TRP A 228 -5.42 -13.14 -5.79
C TRP A 228 -5.22 -13.54 -7.26
N PHE A 229 -3.99 -13.90 -7.63
CA PHE A 229 -3.62 -14.36 -8.97
C PHE A 229 -3.63 -15.88 -9.13
N ASP A 230 -3.64 -16.61 -8.02
CA ASP A 230 -3.64 -18.06 -8.03
C ASP A 230 -5.10 -18.57 -8.04
N LYS A 231 -5.52 -19.22 -9.14
CA LYS A 231 -6.85 -19.83 -9.22
C LYS A 231 -6.97 -21.09 -8.37
N ASP A 232 -5.86 -21.77 -8.10
CA ASP A 232 -5.82 -23.03 -7.36
C ASP A 232 -5.75 -22.79 -5.84
N MET A 233 -5.30 -21.62 -5.39
CA MET A 233 -5.37 -21.18 -3.97
C MET A 233 -6.68 -20.50 -3.57
N LYS A 234 -7.64 -20.35 -4.48
CA LYS A 234 -8.98 -19.78 -4.18
C LYS A 234 -9.96 -20.82 -3.62
N ASN A 235 -9.50 -22.04 -3.33
CA ASN A 235 -10.29 -23.16 -2.81
C ASN A 235 -9.92 -23.50 -1.37
#